data_AF-A0A937PIU5-F1
#
_entry.id   AF-A0A937PIU5-F1
#
_cell.length_a   1.000
_cell.length_b   1.000
_cell.length_c   1.000
_cell.angle_alpha   90.00
_cell.angle_beta   90.00
_cell.angle_gamma   90.00
#
_symmetry.space_group_name_H-M   'P 1'
#
loop_
_entity.id
_entity.type
_entity.pdbx_description
1 polymer ?
#
loop_
_entity_poly.entity_id
_entity_poly.type
_entity_poly.pdbx_seq_one_letter_code
_entity_poly.pdbx_strand_id
1 'polypeptide(L)'
;MDIKIGDTVRLKKKHPCGSYEWQVVRLGADIGIKCLQCQHRILLPRSVLERRIKAIISREEPAPGKTAIDRVRELEEKLADLLARWPAHSVPLHMWQQREDIEEELDRLRKEPEIAEDAG
;
A
#
# COMPACT_ATOMS: atom_id res chain seq x y z
N MET A 1 -5.39 -5.52 20.89
CA MET A 1 -4.59 -4.53 20.12
C MET A 1 -5.23 -4.38 18.75
N ASP A 2 -5.35 -3.16 18.19
CA ASP A 2 -5.91 -2.99 16.83
C ASP A 2 -4.83 -3.33 15.79
N ILE A 3 -5.09 -4.31 14.92
CA ILE A 3 -4.17 -4.82 13.90
C ILE A 3 -4.93 -4.81 12.57
N LYS A 4 -4.34 -4.17 11.56
CA LYS A 4 -4.91 -4.03 10.22
C LYS A 4 -4.11 -4.83 9.19
N ILE A 5 -4.73 -5.12 8.04
CA ILE A 5 -3.98 -5.65 6.89
C ILE A 5 -3.01 -4.57 6.43
N GLY A 6 -1.79 -4.96 6.07
CA GLY A 6 -0.72 -4.06 5.67
C GLY A 6 0.18 -3.61 6.83
N ASP A 7 -0.28 -3.70 8.08
CA ASP A 7 0.53 -3.31 9.23
C ASP A 7 1.87 -4.05 9.26
N THR A 8 2.96 -3.29 9.39
CA THR A 8 4.26 -3.83 9.71
C THR A 8 4.42 -3.88 11.22
N VAL A 9 4.62 -5.09 11.73
CA VAL A 9 4.80 -5.38 13.15
C VAL A 9 6.22 -5.86 13.42
N ARG A 10 6.76 -5.42 14.55
CA ARG A 10 8.03 -5.93 15.08
C ARG A 10 7.74 -6.97 16.14
N LEU A 11 8.22 -8.20 15.96
CA LEU A 11 8.07 -9.26 16.96
C LEU A 11 9.15 -9.16 18.05
N LYS A 12 8.86 -9.71 19.24
CA LYS A 12 9.80 -9.83 20.36
C LYS A 12 10.92 -10.82 20.06
N LYS A 13 10.61 -11.93 19.37
CA LYS A 13 11.58 -12.96 18.97
C LYS A 13 12.06 -12.71 17.54
N LYS A 14 13.35 -13.00 17.31
CA LYS A 14 13.99 -12.94 15.99
C LYS A 14 13.49 -14.10 15.13
N HIS A 15 13.23 -13.85 13.86
CA HIS A 15 13.01 -14.91 12.89
C HIS A 15 14.35 -15.63 12.58
N PRO A 16 14.37 -16.93 12.24
CA PRO A 16 15.58 -17.62 11.81
C PRO A 16 16.39 -16.92 10.71
N CYS A 17 15.76 -16.13 9.82
CA CYS A 17 16.50 -15.36 8.81
C CYS A 17 17.23 -14.11 9.36
N GLY A 18 16.96 -13.74 10.60
CA GLY A 18 17.56 -12.58 11.27
C GLY A 18 16.68 -11.34 11.37
N SER A 19 15.55 -11.27 10.67
CA SER A 19 14.62 -10.13 10.77
C SER A 19 13.71 -10.22 12.00
N TYR A 20 13.25 -9.07 12.47
CA TYR A 20 12.17 -8.94 13.46
C TYR A 20 10.86 -8.43 12.84
N GLU A 21 10.87 -8.10 11.55
CA GLU A 21 9.85 -7.31 10.88
C GLU A 21 8.97 -8.19 10.02
N TRP A 22 7.66 -8.03 10.22
CA TRP A 22 6.64 -8.83 9.59
C TRP A 22 5.49 -7.95 9.15
N GLN A 23 4.99 -8.16 7.93
CA GLN A 23 3.80 -7.50 7.43
C GLN A 23 2.57 -8.39 7.67
N VAL A 24 1.47 -7.80 8.12
CA VAL A 24 0.18 -8.49 8.24
C VAL A 24 -0.44 -8.60 6.87
N VAL A 25 -0.64 -9.83 6.40
CA VAL A 25 -1.16 -10.13 5.05
C VAL A 25 -2.56 -10.72 5.05
N ARG A 26 -3.08 -11.12 6.22
CA ARG A 26 -4.43 -11.66 6.39
C ARG A 26 -4.95 -11.35 7.79
N LEU A 27 -6.22 -10.94 7.87
CA LEU A 27 -6.98 -10.86 9.12
C LEU A 27 -8.06 -11.94 9.16
N GLY A 28 -8.34 -12.45 10.36
CA GLY A 28 -9.31 -13.50 10.63
C GLY A 28 -9.15 -14.04 12.05
N ALA A 29 -9.64 -15.26 12.29
CA ALA A 29 -9.38 -16.00 13.54
C ALA A 29 -7.86 -16.23 13.75
N ASP A 30 -7.20 -16.64 12.68
CA ASP A 30 -5.74 -16.62 12.55
C ASP A 30 -5.29 -15.42 11.72
N ILE A 31 -4.23 -14.77 12.18
CA ILE A 31 -3.60 -13.66 11.49
C ILE A 31 -2.41 -14.21 10.69
N GLY A 32 -2.40 -13.90 9.39
CA GLY A 32 -1.29 -14.22 8.51
C GLY A 32 -0.25 -13.11 8.52
N ILE A 33 1.01 -13.46 8.76
CA ILE A 33 2.13 -12.53 8.68
C ILE A 33 3.21 -13.02 7.73
N LYS A 34 3.86 -12.09 7.03
CA LYS A 34 4.94 -12.33 6.06
C LYS A 34 6.21 -11.64 6.55
N CYS A 35 7.32 -12.38 6.63
CA CYS A 35 8.62 -11.77 6.96
C CYS A 35 9.07 -10.84 5.83
N LEU A 36 9.47 -9.61 6.16
CA LEU A 36 9.89 -8.63 5.14
C LEU A 36 11.23 -8.99 4.48
N GLN A 37 12.09 -9.74 5.16
CA GLN A 37 13.42 -10.09 4.63
C GLN A 37 13.37 -11.34 3.72
N CYS A 38 12.84 -12.46 4.23
CA CYS A 38 12.87 -13.75 3.50
C CYS A 38 11.52 -14.17 2.92
N GLN A 39 10.48 -13.34 3.04
CA GLN A 39 9.14 -13.52 2.47
C GLN A 39 8.37 -14.78 2.96
N HIS A 40 8.91 -15.49 3.96
CA HIS A 40 8.25 -16.63 4.60
C HIS A 40 6.96 -16.19 5.30
N ARG A 41 5.91 -17.02 5.18
CA ARG A 41 4.56 -16.71 5.69
C ARG A 41 4.17 -17.70 6.78
N ILE A 42 3.56 -17.21 7.84
CA ILE A 42 3.00 -18.04 8.91
C ILE A 42 1.62 -17.54 9.30
N LEU A 43 0.78 -18.47 9.76
CA LEU A 43 -0.51 -18.17 10.39
C LEU A 43 -0.36 -18.36 11.90
N LEU A 44 -0.83 -17.38 12.67
CA LEU A 44 -0.83 -17.44 14.12
C LEU A 44 -2.20 -17.03 14.67
N PRO A 45 -2.69 -17.68 15.74
CA PRO A 45 -3.86 -17.21 16.44
C PRO A 45 -3.67 -15.76 16.89
N ARG A 46 -4.70 -14.92 16.77
CA ARG A 46 -4.63 -13.50 17.11
C ARG A 46 -4.01 -13.25 18.49
N SER A 47 -4.47 -13.98 19.52
CA SER A 47 -3.97 -13.86 20.90
C SER A 47 -2.50 -14.21 21.08
N VAL A 48 -1.95 -15.09 20.22
CA VAL A 48 -0.53 -15.44 20.22
C VAL A 48 0.27 -14.34 19.55
N LEU A 49 -0.20 -13.84 18.41
CA LEU A 49 0.46 -12.75 17.70
C LEU A 49 0.52 -11.49 18.57
N GLU A 50 -0.59 -11.05 19.16
CA GLU A 50 -0.64 -9.86 20.02
C GLU A 50 0.37 -9.92 21.17
N ARG A 51 0.55 -11.09 21.81
CA ARG A 51 1.57 -11.27 22.86
C ARG A 51 3.01 -11.25 22.35
N ARG A 52 3.23 -11.65 21.10
CA ARG A 52 4.55 -11.70 20.45
C ARG A 52 4.96 -10.37 19.83
N ILE A 53 4.01 -9.49 19.52
CA ILE A 53 4.30 -8.15 19.00
C ILE A 53 5.01 -7.34 20.11
N LYS A 54 6.11 -6.70 19.74
CA LYS A 54 6.82 -5.72 20.56
C LYS A 54 6.31 -4.32 20.27
N ALA A 55 6.11 -3.98 18.99
CA ALA A 55 5.57 -2.72 18.53
C ALA A 55 4.96 -2.88 17.12
N ILE A 56 3.99 -2.04 16.78
CA ILE A 56 3.59 -1.79 15.38
C ILE A 56 4.49 -0.66 14.89
N ILE A 57 5.31 -0.93 13.87
CA ILE A 57 6.36 -0.03 13.38
C ILE A 57 5.91 0.78 12.15
N SER A 58 4.97 0.27 11.38
CA SER A 58 4.29 1.02 10.34
C SER A 58 2.86 0.53 10.27
N ARG A 59 1.91 1.44 10.22
CA ARG A 59 0.60 1.13 9.64
C ARG A 59 0.74 1.42 8.16
N GLU A 60 0.13 0.61 7.30
CA GLU A 60 0.14 0.91 5.85
C GLU A 60 -0.76 2.13 5.62
N GLU A 61 -0.21 3.31 5.89
CA GLU A 61 -0.28 4.39 4.93
C GLU A 61 0.81 4.13 3.89
N PRO A 62 0.55 4.46 2.61
CA PRO A 62 1.42 4.17 1.49
C PRO A 62 2.88 4.56 1.78
N ALA A 63 3.79 3.64 1.45
CA ALA A 63 5.21 3.62 1.80
C ALA A 63 5.89 5.00 1.99
N PRO A 64 6.68 5.20 3.08
CA PRO A 64 7.53 6.38 3.21
C PRO A 64 8.59 6.33 2.09
N GLY A 65 8.43 7.22 1.11
CA GLY A 65 9.29 7.28 -0.07
C GLY A 65 8.56 7.58 -1.38
N LYS A 66 7.22 7.63 -1.40
CA LYS A 66 6.47 8.27 -2.48
C LYS A 66 5.69 9.45 -1.90
N THR A 67 6.20 10.65 -2.10
CA THR A 67 5.48 11.89 -1.76
C THR A 67 4.15 11.96 -2.52
N ALA A 68 3.23 12.84 -2.13
CA ALA A 68 2.03 13.11 -2.92
C ALA A 68 2.39 13.41 -4.39
N ILE A 69 3.52 14.10 -4.61
CA ILE A 69 4.10 14.39 -5.93
C ILE A 69 4.49 13.11 -6.69
N ASP A 70 5.16 12.16 -6.05
CA ASP A 70 5.53 10.88 -6.68
C ASP A 70 4.30 10.05 -7.10
N ARG A 71 3.22 10.15 -6.32
CA ARG A 71 1.95 9.46 -6.59
C ARG A 71 1.21 10.09 -7.76
N VAL A 72 1.16 11.43 -7.82
CA VAL A 72 0.65 12.18 -8.97
C VAL A 72 1.42 11.80 -10.24
N ARG A 73 2.76 11.80 -10.20
CA ARG A 73 3.59 11.45 -11.35
C ARG A 73 3.31 10.03 -11.87
N GLU A 74 3.13 9.06 -10.98
CA GLU A 74 2.82 7.67 -11.36
C GLU A 74 1.42 7.54 -11.98
N LEU A 75 0.43 8.28 -11.47
CA LEU A 75 -0.93 8.27 -12.01
C LEU A 75 -1.01 8.96 -13.37
N GLU A 76 -0.30 10.08 -13.55
CA GLU A 76 -0.17 10.76 -14.85
C GLU A 76 0.51 9.87 -15.89
N GLU A 77 1.56 9.13 -15.52
CA GLU A 77 2.22 8.16 -16.41
C GLU A 77 1.26 7.03 -16.82
N LYS A 78 0.49 6.47 -15.88
CA LYS A 78 -0.54 5.46 -16.18
C LYS A 78 -1.63 5.99 -17.10
N LEU A 79 -2.07 7.23 -16.90
CA LEU A 79 -3.05 7.88 -17.77
C LEU A 79 -2.49 8.08 -19.18
N ALA A 80 -1.25 8.55 -19.30
CA ALA A 80 -0.58 8.72 -20.58
C ALA A 80 -0.40 7.39 -21.34
N ASP A 81 0.01 6.33 -20.63
CA ASP A 81 0.12 4.97 -21.17
C ASP A 81 -1.23 4.43 -21.67
N LEU A 82 -2.30 4.64 -20.90
CA LEU A 82 -3.66 4.23 -21.24
C LEU A 82 -4.15 4.94 -22.51
N LEU A 83 -3.90 6.26 -22.60
CA LEU A 83 -4.26 7.08 -23.75
C LEU A 83 -3.41 6.77 -24.99
N ALA A 84 -2.11 6.47 -24.82
CA ALA A 84 -1.21 6.15 -25.93
C ALA A 84 -1.49 4.79 -26.58
N ARG A 85 -2.00 3.82 -25.80
CA ARG A 85 -2.33 2.49 -26.32
C ARG A 85 -3.59 2.45 -27.17
N TRP A 86 -4.36 3.54 -27.24
CA TRP A 86 -5.72 3.44 -27.77
C TRP A 86 -6.04 4.34 -28.97
N PRO A 87 -6.49 3.77 -30.10
CA PRO A 87 -7.02 4.55 -31.22
C PRO A 87 -8.41 5.09 -30.89
N ALA A 88 -8.66 6.37 -31.19
CA ALA A 88 -9.87 7.13 -30.80
C ALA A 88 -11.24 6.48 -31.14
N HIS A 89 -11.28 5.46 -31.99
CA HIS A 89 -12.52 4.85 -32.51
C HIS A 89 -12.92 3.51 -31.88
N SER A 90 -12.25 3.03 -30.83
CA SER A 90 -12.60 1.70 -30.26
C SER A 90 -12.52 1.58 -28.74
N VAL A 91 -12.59 2.69 -27.98
CA VAL A 91 -12.35 2.67 -26.51
C VAL A 91 -13.45 1.86 -25.80
N PRO A 92 -13.14 0.73 -25.12
CA PRO A 92 -14.12 -0.06 -24.39
C PRO A 92 -14.54 0.64 -23.08
N LEU A 93 -15.77 0.38 -22.62
CA LEU A 93 -16.35 1.02 -21.43
C LEU A 93 -15.53 0.82 -20.14
N HIS A 94 -14.93 -0.37 -19.93
CA HIS A 94 -14.10 -0.63 -18.75
C HIS A 94 -12.84 0.24 -18.69
N MET A 95 -12.38 0.76 -19.83
CA MET A 95 -11.25 1.67 -19.90
C MET A 95 -11.64 3.13 -19.69
N TRP A 96 -12.91 3.50 -19.98
CA TRP A 96 -13.47 4.78 -19.57
C TRP A 96 -13.55 4.86 -18.05
N GLN A 97 -14.07 3.81 -17.42
CA GLN A 97 -14.11 3.73 -15.95
C GLN A 97 -12.70 3.84 -15.36
N GLN A 98 -11.73 3.12 -15.95
CA GLN A 98 -10.33 3.19 -15.49
C GLN A 98 -9.72 4.59 -15.67
N ARG A 99 -10.08 5.34 -16.73
CA ARG A 99 -9.65 6.72 -16.92
C ARG A 99 -10.28 7.63 -15.87
N GLU A 100 -11.59 7.54 -15.67
CA GLU A 100 -12.34 8.33 -14.69
C GLU A 100 -11.83 8.10 -13.27
N ASP A 101 -11.55 6.86 -12.90
CA ASP A 101 -10.99 6.51 -11.58
C ASP A 101 -9.60 7.14 -11.37
N ILE A 102 -8.74 7.14 -12.42
CA ILE A 102 -7.42 7.76 -12.37
C ILE A 102 -7.53 9.29 -12.31
N GLU A 103 -8.43 9.89 -13.08
CA GLU A 103 -8.67 11.34 -13.10
C GLU A 103 -9.22 11.84 -11.76
N GLU A 104 -10.13 11.10 -11.12
CA GLU A 104 -10.67 11.46 -9.79
C GLU A 104 -9.61 11.37 -8.69
N GLU A 105 -8.76 10.33 -8.71
CA GLU A 105 -7.67 10.21 -7.74
C GLU A 105 -6.62 11.32 -7.93
N LEU A 106 -6.33 11.71 -9.19
CA LEU A 106 -5.46 12.86 -9.48
C LEU A 106 -6.04 14.18 -8.95
N ASP A 107 -7.35 14.42 -9.12
CA ASP A 107 -8.02 15.61 -8.58
C ASP A 107 -7.97 15.65 -7.04
N ARG A 108 -8.14 14.49 -6.39
CA ARG A 108 -8.03 14.36 -4.93
C ARG A 108 -6.62 14.67 -4.44
N LEU A 109 -5.60 14.05 -5.04
CA LEU A 109 -4.19 14.25 -4.65
C LEU A 109 -3.72 15.69 -4.91
N ARG A 110 -4.19 16.32 -6.00
CA ARG A 110 -3.86 17.74 -6.30
C ARG A 110 -4.46 18.72 -5.30
N LYS A 111 -5.50 18.32 -4.56
CA LYS A 111 -6.12 19.13 -3.49
C LYS A 111 -5.44 18.93 -2.13
N GLU A 112 -4.47 18.03 -2.00
CA GLU A 112 -3.69 17.90 -0.77
C GLU A 112 -2.78 19.11 -0.56
N PRO A 113 -2.66 19.62 0.69
CA PRO A 113 -1.91 20.83 1.00
C PRO A 113 -0.43 20.74 0.62
N GLU A 114 0.16 19.53 0.68
CA GLU A 114 1.55 19.28 0.27
C GLU A 114 1.84 19.60 -1.22
N ILE A 115 0.84 19.56 -2.11
CA ILE A 115 1.00 19.90 -3.55
C ILE A 115 0.71 21.38 -3.82
N ALA A 116 -0.21 21.98 -3.05
CA ALA A 116 -0.57 23.39 -3.20
C ALA A 116 0.58 24.34 -2.79
N GLU A 117 1.45 23.93 -1.86
CA GLU A 117 2.59 24.73 -1.37
C GLU A 117 3.79 24.76 -2.35
N ASP A 118 3.89 23.82 -3.28
CA ASP A 118 4.99 23.76 -4.28
C ASP A 118 4.67 24.55 -5.58
N ALA A 119 3.43 25.02 -5.73
CA ALA A 119 2.95 25.78 -6.89
C ALA A 119 2.97 27.32 -6.68
N GLY A 120 3.59 27.80 -5.59
CA GLY A 120 3.66 29.21 -5.18
C GLY A 120 5.00 29.88 -5.41
#